data_AF-A0A924V419-F1
#
_entry.id   AF-A0A924V419-F1
#
_cell.length_a   1.000
_cell.length_b   1.000
_cell.length_c   1.000
_cell.angle_alpha   90.00
_cell.angle_beta   90.00
_cell.angle_gamma   90.00
#
_symmetry.space_group_name_H-M   'P 1'
#
loop_
_entity.id
_entity.type
_entity.pdbx_description
1 polymer ?
#
loop_
_entity_poly.entity_id
_entity_poly.type
_entity_poly.pdbx_seq_one_letter_code
_entity_poly.pdbx_strand_id
1 'polypeptide(L)'
;VASSALAGFLIFGVALTQSRTPWIGALFFLGWWAWKSRYFTARLSWFGATGWVVLFVGFIITLPLLTTLSTQGQNTLNFVAHVQSLDNGRGPLWQQFILAVFHGPLWGYGWNQVSVAQLDISNLFPLGMRTNSSHNILLDLLVWNGPILGSVIILSIAGWLCRLAYSARTLSSLFAFLAVGFALIHGMLEFPLTYAYFLLPVGLLIGMIYGELSTAPDYTKNIYVAKHLSRLPKFSWEIPKSVFASFIVICSLFMAWIGFEYNSLNREYRTFKPNTLTPSSAPLSVESRSRIILLTQLRDYLHLQSISPTPNMTQQQLDWTREVAYRFPQVANLSRYATALALNNQPIQAGQELGKLRILYGNNVFTHAAESLTALQQQYADQNKASYRKYWRCQRHPHGEGCL
;
A
#
# COMPACT_ATOMS: atom_id res chain seq x y z
N VAL A 1 4.40 -2.42 -41.68
CA VAL A 1 4.55 -0.95 -41.57
C VAL A 1 3.65 -0.36 -40.49
N ALA A 2 2.31 -0.44 -40.62
CA ALA A 2 1.39 0.12 -39.62
C ALA A 2 1.63 -0.38 -38.18
N SER A 3 1.79 -1.69 -37.98
CA SER A 3 2.07 -2.27 -36.64
C SER A 3 3.40 -1.79 -36.05
N SER A 4 4.43 -1.60 -36.90
CA SER A 4 5.73 -1.10 -36.48
C SER A 4 5.66 0.38 -36.11
N ALA A 5 4.93 1.20 -36.86
CA ALA A 5 4.71 2.60 -36.54
C ALA A 5 3.98 2.76 -35.20
N LEU A 6 2.93 1.96 -34.97
CA LEU A 6 2.22 1.92 -33.69
C LEU A 6 3.13 1.50 -32.53
N ALA A 7 3.94 0.45 -32.71
CA ALA A 7 4.90 0.01 -31.69
C ALA A 7 5.91 1.11 -31.36
N GLY A 8 6.45 1.80 -32.37
CA GLY A 8 7.35 2.93 -32.18
C GLY A 8 6.70 4.07 -31.38
N PHE A 9 5.46 4.42 -31.71
CA PHE A 9 4.68 5.43 -30.98
C PHE A 9 4.45 5.03 -29.51
N LEU A 10 4.07 3.78 -29.25
CA LEU A 10 3.86 3.28 -27.88
C LEU A 10 5.17 3.23 -27.09
N ILE A 11 6.27 2.81 -27.70
CA ILE A 11 7.60 2.79 -27.07
C ILE A 11 8.08 4.21 -26.76
N PHE A 12 7.78 5.17 -27.62
CA PHE A 12 8.04 6.58 -27.35
C PHE A 12 7.22 7.06 -26.13
N GLY A 13 5.93 6.74 -26.06
CA GLY A 13 5.09 7.02 -24.89
C GLY A 13 5.63 6.39 -23.61
N VAL A 14 6.10 5.14 -23.67
CA VAL A 14 6.77 4.45 -22.55
C VAL A 14 8.04 5.18 -22.14
N ALA A 15 8.87 5.62 -23.10
CA ALA A 15 10.07 6.38 -22.80
C ALA A 15 9.77 7.71 -22.10
N LEU A 16 8.72 8.41 -22.53
CA LEU A 16 8.28 9.68 -21.91
C LEU A 16 7.86 9.53 -20.43
N THR A 17 7.44 8.33 -20.00
CA THR A 17 7.10 8.09 -18.59
C THR A 17 8.29 8.19 -17.64
N GLN A 18 9.52 8.00 -18.16
CA GLN A 18 10.76 7.93 -17.37
C GLN A 18 10.70 6.91 -16.19
N SER A 19 9.82 5.90 -16.29
CA SER A 19 9.67 4.87 -15.26
C SER A 19 10.84 3.88 -15.24
N ARG A 20 11.05 3.23 -14.09
CA ARG A 20 12.00 2.11 -13.95
C ARG A 20 11.44 0.78 -14.48
N THR A 21 10.11 0.66 -14.53
CA THR A 21 9.41 -0.56 -14.96
C THR A 21 9.83 -1.02 -16.36
N PRO A 22 9.90 -0.14 -17.39
CA PRO A 22 10.27 -0.55 -18.73
C PRO A 22 11.69 -1.12 -18.84
N TRP A 23 12.63 -0.70 -17.99
CA TRP A 23 14.00 -1.24 -18.00
C TRP A 23 14.03 -2.71 -17.62
N ILE A 24 13.43 -3.06 -16.47
CA ILE A 24 13.32 -4.44 -16.02
C ILE A 24 12.38 -5.22 -16.93
N GLY A 25 11.30 -4.58 -17.41
CA GLY A 25 10.37 -5.13 -18.39
C GLY A 25 11.04 -5.49 -19.73
N ALA A 26 11.99 -4.69 -20.22
CA ALA A 26 12.75 -4.97 -21.44
C ALA A 26 13.66 -6.18 -21.26
N LEU A 27 14.37 -6.29 -20.13
CA LEU A 27 15.18 -7.47 -19.81
C LEU A 27 14.31 -8.73 -19.71
N PHE A 28 13.17 -8.63 -19.02
CA PHE A 28 12.20 -9.70 -18.93
C PHE A 28 11.65 -10.10 -20.31
N PHE A 29 11.26 -9.13 -21.14
CA PHE A 29 10.77 -9.35 -22.49
C PHE A 29 11.81 -10.06 -23.36
N LEU A 30 13.07 -9.60 -23.37
CA LEU A 30 14.14 -10.24 -24.15
C LEU A 30 14.42 -11.66 -23.64
N GLY A 31 14.53 -11.87 -22.33
CA GLY A 31 14.74 -13.19 -21.75
C GLY A 31 13.60 -14.16 -22.07
N TRP A 32 12.36 -13.70 -21.91
CA TRP A 32 11.17 -14.48 -22.25
C TRP A 32 11.09 -14.79 -23.75
N TRP A 33 11.36 -13.79 -24.60
CA TRP A 33 11.34 -13.94 -26.05
C TRP A 33 12.42 -14.91 -26.52
N ALA A 34 13.67 -14.76 -26.06
CA ALA A 34 14.76 -15.69 -26.36
C ALA A 34 14.40 -17.14 -25.98
N TRP A 35 13.80 -17.31 -24.81
CA TRP A 35 13.46 -18.63 -24.31
C TRP A 35 12.29 -19.28 -25.07
N LYS A 36 11.22 -18.53 -25.33
CA LYS A 36 9.95 -19.09 -25.83
C LYS A 36 9.77 -19.01 -27.34
N SER A 37 10.36 -18.02 -28.01
CA SER A 37 10.23 -17.88 -29.47
C SER A 37 10.71 -19.12 -30.23
N ARG A 38 11.69 -19.87 -29.70
CA ARG A 38 12.19 -21.12 -30.30
C ARG A 38 11.16 -22.25 -30.41
N TYR A 39 10.03 -22.14 -29.72
CA TYR A 39 8.98 -23.15 -29.76
C TYR A 39 7.87 -22.84 -30.78
N PHE A 40 7.97 -21.70 -31.48
CA PHE A 40 6.94 -21.22 -32.40
C PHE A 40 7.54 -20.55 -33.63
N THR A 41 6.77 -20.49 -34.71
CA THR A 41 7.08 -19.65 -35.86
C THR A 41 6.65 -18.21 -35.58
N ALA A 42 7.46 -17.48 -34.83
CA ALA A 42 7.18 -16.09 -34.51
C ALA A 42 7.49 -15.15 -35.68
N ARG A 43 6.57 -14.22 -35.99
CA ARG A 43 6.79 -13.16 -36.99
C ARG A 43 7.88 -12.17 -36.56
N LEU A 44 8.03 -11.95 -35.26
CA LEU A 44 9.04 -11.06 -34.68
C LEU A 44 10.34 -11.84 -34.48
N SER A 45 11.38 -11.50 -35.24
CA SER A 45 12.70 -12.11 -35.06
C SER A 45 13.36 -11.64 -33.76
N TRP A 46 14.37 -12.38 -33.29
CA TRP A 46 15.22 -11.95 -32.19
C TRP A 46 15.81 -10.55 -32.43
N PHE A 47 16.33 -10.30 -33.64
CA PHE A 47 16.88 -9.00 -34.03
C PHE A 47 15.82 -7.88 -34.01
N GLY A 48 14.58 -8.18 -34.39
CA GLY A 48 13.47 -7.24 -34.28
C GLY A 48 13.14 -6.90 -32.83
N ALA A 49 13.10 -7.91 -31.95
CA ALA A 49 12.86 -7.73 -30.52
C ALA A 49 13.96 -6.87 -29.86
N THR A 50 15.23 -7.15 -30.15
CA THR A 50 16.34 -6.33 -29.67
C THR A 50 16.32 -4.93 -30.28
N GLY A 51 15.93 -4.80 -31.55
CA GLY A 51 15.77 -3.51 -32.22
C GLY A 51 14.76 -2.58 -31.53
N TRP A 52 13.65 -3.13 -31.03
CA TRP A 52 12.68 -2.34 -30.24
C TRP A 52 13.24 -1.86 -28.90
N VAL A 53 14.06 -2.67 -28.23
CA VAL A 53 14.72 -2.26 -26.98
C VAL A 53 15.78 -1.20 -27.24
N VAL A 54 16.56 -1.34 -28.32
CA VAL A 54 17.51 -0.30 -28.75
C VAL A 54 16.78 1.01 -29.09
N LEU A 55 15.62 0.94 -29.75
CA LEU A 55 14.80 2.12 -30.02
C LEU A 55 14.31 2.79 -28.72
N PHE A 56 13.84 2.00 -27.74
CA PHE A 56 13.46 2.51 -26.42
C PHE A 56 14.62 3.24 -25.73
N VAL A 57 15.81 2.63 -25.70
CA VAL A 57 17.02 3.24 -25.13
C VAL A 57 17.39 4.51 -25.89
N GLY A 58 17.32 4.48 -27.22
CA GLY A 58 17.53 5.64 -28.08
C GLY A 58 16.60 6.80 -27.72
N PHE A 59 15.30 6.54 -27.55
CA PHE A 59 14.37 7.57 -27.10
C PHE A 59 14.77 8.16 -25.76
N ILE A 60 15.04 7.34 -24.74
CA ILE A 60 15.45 7.83 -23.40
C ILE A 60 16.69 8.73 -23.48
N ILE A 61 17.71 8.34 -24.25
CA ILE A 61 18.94 9.13 -24.42
C ILE A 61 18.67 10.47 -25.12
N THR A 62 17.71 10.49 -26.06
CA THR A 62 17.35 11.71 -26.79
C THR A 62 16.36 12.63 -26.07
N LEU A 63 15.63 12.15 -25.06
CA LEU A 63 14.65 12.96 -24.33
C LEU A 63 15.22 14.25 -23.71
N PRO A 64 16.41 14.25 -23.06
CA PRO A 64 17.01 15.48 -22.54
C PRO A 64 17.18 16.55 -23.62
N LEU A 65 17.54 16.17 -24.85
CA LEU A 65 17.71 17.11 -25.97
C LEU A 65 16.39 17.82 -26.28
N LEU A 66 15.27 17.10 -26.30
CA LEU A 66 13.94 17.70 -26.49
C LEU A 66 13.61 18.70 -25.38
N THR A 67 13.93 18.36 -24.12
CA THR A 67 13.65 19.27 -22.99
C THR A 67 14.49 20.55 -23.05
N THR A 68 15.74 20.47 -23.51
CA THR A 68 16.60 21.67 -23.67
C THR A 68 16.12 22.60 -24.78
N LEU A 69 15.55 22.04 -25.86
CA LEU A 69 14.94 22.82 -26.94
C LEU A 69 13.66 23.54 -26.47
N SER A 70 12.91 22.95 -25.54
CA SER A 70 11.69 23.55 -24.97
C SER A 70 11.98 24.57 -23.85
N THR A 71 13.11 24.47 -23.15
CA THR A 71 13.44 25.28 -21.97
C THR A 71 14.60 26.25 -22.22
N GLN A 72 14.53 27.07 -23.28
CA GLN A 72 15.43 28.19 -23.62
C GLN A 72 16.81 28.20 -22.90
N GLY A 73 17.61 27.14 -23.09
CA GLY A 73 19.01 27.08 -22.67
C GLY A 73 19.36 27.15 -21.17
N GLN A 74 18.41 27.05 -20.23
CA GLN A 74 18.72 27.23 -18.79
C GLN A 74 19.15 25.96 -18.04
N ASN A 75 18.97 24.77 -18.62
CA ASN A 75 19.34 23.51 -17.97
C ASN A 75 20.61 22.92 -18.59
N THR A 76 21.72 22.96 -17.85
CA THR A 76 22.90 22.14 -18.16
C THR A 76 22.50 20.67 -18.14
N LEU A 77 22.91 19.91 -19.17
CA LEU A 77 22.65 18.48 -19.35
C LEU A 77 23.36 17.64 -18.26
N ASN A 78 22.92 17.75 -17.00
CA ASN A 78 23.40 16.88 -15.95
C ASN A 78 22.54 15.62 -15.89
N PHE A 79 22.88 14.66 -16.75
CA PHE A 79 22.23 13.35 -16.80
C PHE A 79 22.18 12.67 -15.43
N VAL A 80 23.20 12.85 -14.60
CA VAL A 80 23.24 12.30 -13.23
C VAL A 80 22.22 12.97 -12.33
N ALA A 81 22.10 14.30 -12.38
CA ALA A 81 21.07 15.03 -11.61
C ALA A 81 19.65 14.65 -12.08
N HIS A 82 19.46 14.44 -13.39
CA HIS A 82 18.19 13.95 -13.95
C HIS A 82 17.86 12.56 -13.42
N VAL A 83 18.81 11.62 -13.46
CA VAL A 83 18.65 10.26 -12.92
C VAL A 83 18.41 10.26 -11.41
N GLN A 84 19.04 11.17 -10.66
CA GLN A 84 18.79 11.34 -9.22
C GLN A 84 17.41 11.93 -8.94
N SER A 85 16.91 12.85 -9.77
CA SER A 85 15.55 13.38 -9.65
C SER A 85 14.47 12.33 -9.92
N LEU A 86 14.80 11.26 -10.66
CA LEU A 86 13.95 10.08 -10.83
C LEU A 86 13.96 9.16 -9.60
N ASP A 87 14.82 9.42 -8.60
CA ASP A 87 14.81 8.70 -7.34
C ASP A 87 13.75 9.21 -6.35
N ASN A 88 12.52 8.71 -6.50
CA ASN A 88 11.37 9.00 -5.63
C ASN A 88 11.50 8.45 -4.17
N GLY A 89 12.72 8.29 -3.66
CA GLY A 89 13.00 7.76 -2.31
C GLY A 89 12.71 6.27 -2.15
N ARG A 90 12.58 5.50 -3.25
CA ARG A 90 12.22 4.08 -3.22
C ARG A 90 13.29 3.21 -2.57
N GLY A 91 14.56 3.47 -2.86
CA GLY A 91 15.68 2.72 -2.28
C GLY A 91 15.68 2.76 -0.74
N PRO A 92 15.74 3.96 -0.13
CA PRO A 92 15.64 4.09 1.32
C PRO A 92 14.34 3.51 1.90
N LEU A 93 13.21 3.65 1.20
CA LEU A 93 11.94 3.08 1.63
C LEU A 93 11.98 1.55 1.70
N TRP A 94 12.58 0.88 0.71
CA TRP A 94 12.76 -0.57 0.74
C TRP A 94 13.71 -1.01 1.85
N GLN A 95 14.80 -0.26 2.09
CA GLN A 95 15.69 -0.54 3.22
C GLN A 95 14.94 -0.47 4.55
N GLN A 96 14.10 0.55 4.74
CA GLN A 96 13.26 0.69 5.93
C GLN A 96 12.34 -0.52 6.13
N PHE A 97 11.68 -1.00 5.08
CA PHE A 97 10.76 -2.14 5.20
C PHE A 97 11.48 -3.49 5.29
N ILE A 98 12.65 -3.65 4.68
CA ILE A 98 13.52 -4.82 4.91
C ILE A 98 13.89 -4.88 6.38
N LEU A 99 14.26 -3.74 6.98
CA LEU A 99 14.55 -3.65 8.41
C LEU A 99 13.32 -3.99 9.26
N ALA A 100 12.12 -3.52 8.87
CA ALA A 100 10.86 -3.88 9.52
C ALA A 100 10.56 -5.39 9.44
N VAL A 101 10.91 -6.07 8.35
CA VAL A 101 10.76 -7.53 8.25
C VAL A 101 11.72 -8.27 9.19
N PHE A 102 12.94 -7.77 9.38
CA PHE A 102 13.94 -8.41 10.25
C PHE A 102 13.71 -8.14 11.74
N HIS A 103 13.32 -6.92 12.11
CA HIS A 103 13.12 -6.51 13.50
C HIS A 103 11.66 -6.62 13.97
N GLY A 104 10.72 -6.80 13.05
CA GLY A 104 9.30 -6.94 13.35
C GLY A 104 8.87 -8.35 13.74
N PRO A 105 7.56 -8.58 13.88
CA PRO A 105 7.02 -9.88 14.26
C PRO A 105 7.28 -10.96 13.19
N LEU A 106 7.60 -12.18 13.63
CA LEU A 106 7.83 -13.33 12.73
C LEU A 106 6.62 -13.68 11.85
N TRP A 107 5.42 -13.33 12.32
CA TRP A 107 4.13 -13.55 11.64
C TRP A 107 3.58 -12.28 10.95
N GLY A 108 4.38 -11.20 10.95
CA GLY A 108 4.06 -9.94 10.28
C GLY A 108 3.20 -9.00 11.09
N TYR A 109 3.00 -7.81 10.51
CA TYR A 109 2.20 -6.74 11.11
C TYR A 109 0.70 -6.91 10.83
N GLY A 110 0.32 -7.80 9.92
CA GLY A 110 -1.05 -8.01 9.45
C GLY A 110 -1.30 -7.41 8.06
N TRP A 111 -2.35 -7.89 7.40
CA TRP A 111 -2.70 -7.45 6.04
C TRP A 111 -2.95 -5.95 5.97
N ASN A 112 -2.32 -5.31 4.99
CA ASN A 112 -2.42 -3.87 4.73
C ASN A 112 -1.85 -2.99 5.87
N GLN A 113 -0.98 -3.53 6.75
CA GLN A 113 -0.40 -2.81 7.91
C GLN A 113 0.99 -2.20 7.66
N VAL A 114 1.27 -1.76 6.42
CA VAL A 114 2.57 -1.15 6.06
C VAL A 114 2.82 0.13 6.85
N SER A 115 1.78 0.94 7.07
CA SER A 115 1.86 2.18 7.86
C SER A 115 2.27 1.94 9.31
N VAL A 116 1.78 0.84 9.91
CA VAL A 116 2.13 0.41 11.27
C VAL A 116 3.60 -0.02 11.31
N ALA A 117 4.04 -0.83 10.34
CA ALA A 117 5.43 -1.26 10.22
C ALA A 117 6.39 -0.07 10.04
N GLN A 118 6.00 0.93 9.24
CA GLN A 118 6.78 2.16 9.05
C GLN A 118 6.96 2.92 10.37
N LEU A 119 5.89 3.08 11.16
CA LEU A 119 5.97 3.79 12.45
C LEU A 119 6.81 3.03 13.46
N ASP A 120 6.69 1.71 13.51
CA ASP A 120 7.42 0.86 14.44
C ASP A 120 8.94 0.98 14.23
N ILE A 121 9.37 0.98 12.97
CA ILE A 121 10.79 1.06 12.61
C ILE A 121 11.32 2.50 12.43
N SER A 122 10.45 3.51 12.50
CA SER A 122 10.79 4.90 12.17
C SER A 122 11.95 5.47 13.00
N ASN A 123 12.11 5.04 14.25
CA ASN A 123 13.21 5.47 15.11
C ASN A 123 14.56 4.85 14.71
N LEU A 124 14.54 3.62 14.18
CA LEU A 124 15.75 2.91 13.75
C LEU A 124 16.19 3.36 12.35
N PHE A 125 15.23 3.66 11.48
CA PHE A 125 15.50 4.18 10.15
C PHE A 125 14.56 5.36 9.84
N PRO A 126 14.95 6.59 10.21
CA PRO A 126 14.14 7.77 10.00
C PRO A 126 13.99 8.11 8.51
N LEU A 127 12.74 8.22 8.04
CA LEU A 127 12.42 8.68 6.68
C LEU A 127 11.34 9.75 6.71
N GLY A 128 11.64 10.89 6.07
CA GLY A 128 10.77 12.05 5.90
C GLY A 128 9.62 11.85 4.91
N MET A 129 9.04 10.66 4.87
CA MET A 129 7.91 10.36 3.99
C MET A 129 6.98 9.32 4.60
N ARG A 130 5.68 9.61 4.57
CA ARG A 130 4.63 8.66 4.95
C ARG A 130 4.20 7.85 3.72
N THR A 131 4.13 6.53 3.87
CA THR A 131 3.55 5.65 2.86
C THR A 131 2.52 4.68 3.44
N ASN A 132 1.69 4.10 2.57
CA ASN A 132 0.77 3.00 2.89
C ASN A 132 1.13 1.69 2.15
N SER A 133 2.20 1.68 1.36
CA SER A 133 2.75 0.50 0.68
C SER A 133 4.25 0.66 0.48
N SER A 134 4.99 -0.44 0.44
CA SER A 134 6.41 -0.43 0.06
C SER A 134 6.61 -0.22 -1.45
N HIS A 135 5.52 -0.23 -2.24
CA HIS A 135 5.55 -0.27 -3.70
C HIS A 135 6.33 -1.46 -4.26
N ASN A 136 6.43 -2.53 -3.46
CA ASN A 136 6.98 -3.80 -3.85
C ASN A 136 6.13 -4.93 -3.27
N ILE A 137 5.36 -5.62 -4.11
CA ILE A 137 4.41 -6.65 -3.66
C ILE A 137 5.08 -7.78 -2.86
N LEU A 138 6.33 -8.13 -3.14
CA LEU A 138 7.05 -9.15 -2.38
C LEU A 138 7.37 -8.66 -0.97
N LEU A 139 7.82 -7.41 -0.86
CA LEU A 139 8.11 -6.80 0.43
C LEU A 139 6.84 -6.56 1.24
N ASP A 140 5.75 -6.13 0.59
CA ASP A 140 4.43 -6.00 1.23
C ASP A 140 3.95 -7.35 1.80
N LEU A 141 4.11 -8.45 1.05
CA LEU A 141 3.76 -9.80 1.53
C LEU A 141 4.58 -10.21 2.77
N LEU A 142 5.87 -9.88 2.81
CA LEU A 142 6.74 -10.14 3.96
C LEU A 142 6.40 -9.24 5.16
N VAL A 143 6.06 -7.97 4.93
CA VAL A 143 5.65 -7.05 6.01
C VAL A 143 4.30 -7.50 6.60
N TRP A 144 3.35 -7.92 5.76
CA TRP A 144 2.02 -8.31 6.23
C TRP A 144 2.00 -9.66 6.94
N ASN A 145 2.72 -10.65 6.41
CA ASN A 145 2.65 -12.04 6.88
C ASN A 145 3.93 -12.47 7.62
N GLY A 146 4.91 -11.58 7.74
CA GLY A 146 6.21 -11.86 8.36
C GLY A 146 7.14 -12.66 7.44
N PRO A 147 8.40 -12.81 7.85
CA PRO A 147 9.40 -13.51 7.06
C PRO A 147 9.06 -14.99 6.81
N ILE A 148 8.37 -15.66 7.73
CA ILE A 148 8.06 -17.10 7.61
C ILE A 148 6.92 -17.31 6.61
N LEU A 149 5.71 -16.87 6.96
CA LEU A 149 4.52 -17.11 6.13
C LEU A 149 4.61 -16.34 4.81
N GLY A 150 5.16 -15.12 4.82
CA GLY A 150 5.39 -14.34 3.59
C GLY A 150 6.31 -15.06 2.61
N SER A 151 7.42 -15.66 3.08
CA SER A 151 8.31 -16.44 2.22
C SER A 151 7.64 -17.68 1.66
N VAL A 152 6.85 -18.41 2.47
CA VAL A 152 6.09 -19.58 2.02
C VAL A 152 5.12 -19.19 0.89
N ILE A 153 4.37 -18.09 1.06
CA ILE A 153 3.44 -17.58 0.04
C ILE A 153 4.21 -17.23 -1.25
N ILE A 154 5.29 -16.45 -1.14
CA ILE A 154 6.08 -16.01 -2.28
C ILE A 154 6.66 -17.21 -3.03
N LEU A 155 7.30 -18.15 -2.34
CA LEU A 155 7.91 -19.32 -2.95
C LEU A 155 6.87 -20.24 -3.59
N SER A 156 5.69 -20.38 -2.99
CA SER A 156 4.60 -21.17 -3.54
C SER A 156 4.05 -20.56 -4.83
N ILE A 157 3.78 -19.25 -4.83
CA ILE A 157 3.32 -18.53 -6.03
C ILE A 157 4.40 -18.55 -7.11
N ALA A 158 5.66 -18.29 -6.76
CA ALA A 158 6.77 -18.30 -7.71
C ALA A 158 6.98 -19.69 -8.32
N GLY A 159 6.96 -20.75 -7.53
CA GLY A 159 7.07 -22.12 -8.00
C GLY A 159 5.92 -22.51 -8.95
N TRP A 160 4.69 -22.12 -8.60
CA TRP A 160 3.52 -22.34 -9.44
C TRP A 160 3.59 -21.56 -10.76
N LEU A 161 3.90 -20.27 -10.73
CA LEU A 161 4.09 -19.45 -11.94
C LEU A 161 5.23 -19.97 -12.81
N CYS A 162 6.34 -20.43 -12.22
CA CYS A 162 7.42 -21.07 -12.95
C CYS A 162 6.92 -22.32 -13.68
N ARG A 163 6.18 -23.20 -13.01
CA ARG A 163 5.61 -24.40 -13.63
C ARG A 163 4.71 -24.04 -14.82
N LEU A 164 3.83 -23.05 -14.66
CA LEU A 164 2.97 -22.58 -15.75
C LEU A 164 3.82 -21.99 -16.89
N ALA A 165 4.84 -21.20 -16.57
CA ALA A 165 5.74 -20.61 -17.54
C ALA A 165 6.49 -21.68 -18.36
N TYR A 166 7.03 -22.72 -17.74
CA TYR A 166 7.66 -23.84 -18.45
C TYR A 166 6.69 -24.57 -19.39
N SER A 167 5.44 -24.69 -18.97
CA SER A 167 4.41 -25.45 -19.68
C SER A 167 3.66 -24.63 -20.74
N ALA A 168 3.82 -23.30 -20.76
CA ALA A 168 3.25 -22.43 -21.79
C ALA A 168 3.81 -22.77 -23.18
N ARG A 169 2.94 -23.31 -24.04
CA ARG A 169 3.25 -23.79 -25.40
C ARG A 169 2.26 -23.30 -26.45
N THR A 170 1.58 -22.18 -26.22
CA THR A 170 0.71 -21.53 -27.21
C THR A 170 1.12 -20.07 -27.37
N LEU A 171 0.73 -19.46 -28.49
CA LEU A 171 0.95 -18.03 -28.71
C LEU A 171 0.17 -17.18 -27.71
N SER A 172 -1.07 -17.58 -27.38
CA SER A 172 -1.93 -16.92 -26.39
C SER A 172 -1.29 -16.92 -25.01
N SER A 173 -0.84 -18.08 -24.51
CA SER A 173 -0.13 -18.18 -23.23
C SER A 173 1.16 -17.37 -23.20
N LEU A 174 1.89 -17.29 -24.31
CA LEU A 174 3.11 -16.48 -24.40
C LEU A 174 2.83 -15.00 -24.15
N PHE A 175 1.82 -14.43 -24.82
CA PHE A 175 1.44 -13.03 -24.65
C PHE A 175 0.78 -12.76 -23.29
N ALA A 176 -0.06 -13.69 -22.81
CA ALA A 176 -0.65 -13.60 -21.48
C ALA A 176 0.44 -13.55 -20.39
N PHE A 177 1.49 -14.37 -20.50
CA PHE A 177 2.62 -14.33 -19.58
C PHE A 177 3.43 -13.04 -19.66
N LEU A 178 3.60 -12.46 -20.85
CA LEU A 178 4.22 -11.15 -20.98
C LEU A 178 3.41 -10.10 -20.22
N ALA A 179 2.09 -10.05 -20.43
CA ALA A 179 1.23 -9.09 -19.74
C ALA A 179 1.23 -9.29 -18.22
N VAL A 180 1.12 -10.53 -17.74
CA VAL A 180 1.23 -10.86 -16.30
C VAL A 180 2.60 -10.46 -15.75
N GLY A 181 3.69 -10.76 -16.47
CA GLY A 181 5.04 -10.41 -16.06
C GLY A 181 5.26 -8.90 -15.97
N PHE A 182 4.79 -8.12 -16.95
CA PHE A 182 4.83 -6.66 -16.88
C PHE A 182 4.03 -6.10 -15.70
N ALA A 183 2.84 -6.67 -15.42
CA ALA A 183 2.04 -6.26 -14.26
C ALA A 183 2.76 -6.56 -12.93
N LEU A 184 3.40 -7.73 -12.80
CA LEU A 184 4.19 -8.10 -11.63
C LEU A 184 5.41 -7.19 -11.45
N ILE A 185 6.16 -6.90 -12.53
CA ILE A 185 7.33 -6.00 -12.49
C ILE A 185 6.88 -4.59 -12.08
N HIS A 186 5.79 -4.08 -12.64
CA HIS A 186 5.24 -2.79 -12.24
C HIS A 186 4.83 -2.78 -10.75
N GLY A 187 4.23 -3.88 -10.29
CA GLY A 187 3.88 -4.15 -8.89
C GLY A 187 5.06 -4.21 -7.92
N MET A 188 6.29 -4.35 -8.44
CA MET A 188 7.53 -4.40 -7.67
C MET A 188 8.26 -3.06 -7.61
N LEU A 189 7.96 -2.12 -8.51
CA LEU A 189 8.78 -0.92 -8.72
C LEU A 189 8.02 0.39 -8.53
N GLU A 190 6.75 0.46 -8.93
CA GLU A 190 6.07 1.75 -9.07
C GLU A 190 4.76 1.82 -8.29
N PHE A 191 3.84 0.89 -8.54
CA PHE A 191 2.47 0.97 -8.02
C PHE A 191 2.07 -0.31 -7.31
N PRO A 192 1.36 -0.25 -6.16
CA PRO A 192 0.93 -1.45 -5.47
C PRO A 192 -0.02 -2.26 -6.36
N LEU A 193 0.26 -3.54 -6.58
CA LEU A 193 -0.60 -4.41 -7.41
C LEU A 193 -1.95 -4.73 -6.74
N THR A 194 -2.22 -4.22 -5.54
CA THR A 194 -3.35 -4.60 -4.69
C THR A 194 -4.73 -4.18 -5.20
N TYR A 195 -4.80 -3.44 -6.30
CA TYR A 195 -6.07 -2.94 -6.84
C TYR A 195 -6.76 -3.98 -7.71
N ALA A 196 -8.07 -4.14 -7.50
CA ALA A 196 -8.89 -5.13 -8.21
C ALA A 196 -8.83 -4.96 -9.75
N TYR A 197 -8.76 -3.72 -10.26
CA TYR A 197 -8.68 -3.48 -11.70
C TYR A 197 -7.34 -3.93 -12.34
N PHE A 198 -6.30 -4.21 -11.55
CA PHE A 198 -5.10 -4.91 -12.02
C PHE A 198 -5.18 -6.41 -11.76
N LEU A 199 -5.61 -6.82 -10.56
CA LEU A 199 -5.65 -8.22 -10.16
C LEU A 199 -6.65 -9.05 -10.96
N LEU A 200 -7.81 -8.49 -11.33
CA LEU A 200 -8.82 -9.19 -12.11
C LEU A 200 -8.32 -9.56 -13.52
N PRO A 201 -7.76 -8.63 -14.33
CA PRO A 201 -7.12 -8.99 -15.59
C PRO A 201 -5.97 -9.99 -15.42
N VAL A 202 -5.09 -9.80 -14.43
CA VAL A 202 -3.98 -10.73 -14.16
C VAL A 202 -4.51 -12.14 -13.84
N GLY A 203 -5.51 -12.24 -12.97
CA GLY A 203 -6.15 -13.52 -12.62
C GLY A 203 -6.79 -14.20 -13.82
N LEU A 204 -7.47 -13.45 -14.70
CA LEU A 204 -8.07 -13.97 -15.92
C LEU A 204 -7.01 -14.50 -16.90
N LEU A 205 -5.91 -13.76 -17.09
CA LEU A 205 -4.79 -14.18 -17.94
C LEU A 205 -4.11 -15.45 -17.41
N ILE A 206 -3.89 -15.53 -16.09
CA ILE A 206 -3.34 -16.73 -15.46
C ILE A 206 -4.32 -17.91 -15.58
N GLY A 207 -5.62 -17.68 -15.42
CA GLY A 207 -6.66 -18.68 -15.62
C GLY A 207 -6.72 -19.22 -17.05
N MET A 208 -6.57 -18.34 -18.05
CA MET A 208 -6.45 -18.72 -19.47
C MET A 208 -5.24 -19.62 -19.71
N ILE A 209 -4.06 -19.21 -19.21
CA ILE A 209 -2.82 -20.01 -19.29
C ILE A 209 -3.03 -21.40 -18.65
N TYR A 210 -3.67 -21.44 -17.48
CA TYR A 210 -3.93 -22.69 -16.77
C TYR A 210 -4.92 -23.60 -17.52
N GLY A 211 -5.96 -23.04 -18.13
CA GLY A 211 -6.94 -23.78 -18.93
C GLY A 211 -6.33 -24.45 -20.16
N GLU A 212 -5.42 -23.75 -20.84
CA GLU A 212 -4.67 -24.33 -21.97
C GLU A 212 -3.75 -25.46 -21.53
N LEU A 213 -3.12 -25.34 -20.35
CA LEU A 213 -2.28 -26.40 -19.79
C LEU A 213 -3.08 -27.66 -19.44
N SER A 214 -4.30 -27.50 -18.93
CA SER A 214 -5.16 -28.61 -18.49
C SER A 214 -5.69 -29.46 -19.67
N THR A 215 -5.69 -28.89 -20.88
CA THR A 215 -6.16 -29.53 -22.11
C THR A 215 -5.02 -30.01 -23.01
N ALA A 216 -3.79 -29.57 -22.75
CA ALA A 216 -2.61 -29.99 -23.51
C ALA A 216 -2.20 -31.43 -23.12
N PRO A 217 -1.78 -32.28 -24.10
CA PRO A 217 -1.15 -33.57 -23.80
C PRO A 217 0.03 -33.36 -22.84
N ASP A 218 0.30 -34.33 -21.95
CA ASP A 218 1.28 -34.23 -20.85
C ASP A 218 2.75 -34.17 -21.39
N TYR A 219 3.12 -33.05 -22.04
CA TYR A 219 4.43 -32.77 -22.64
C TYR A 219 5.54 -32.55 -21.60
N THR A 220 5.19 -32.56 -20.31
CA THR A 220 6.11 -32.31 -19.18
C THR A 220 7.02 -33.50 -18.85
N LYS A 221 6.81 -34.68 -19.45
CA LYS A 221 7.59 -35.91 -19.17
C LYS A 221 9.09 -35.83 -19.50
N ASN A 222 9.54 -34.93 -20.38
CA ASN A 222 10.90 -34.97 -20.95
C ASN A 222 11.86 -33.84 -20.52
N ILE A 223 11.52 -33.02 -19.51
CA ILE A 223 12.40 -31.94 -19.02
C ILE A 223 12.85 -32.27 -17.60
N TYR A 224 14.15 -32.45 -17.35
CA TYR A 224 14.70 -32.83 -16.03
C TYR A 224 14.24 -31.92 -14.87
N VAL A 225 14.17 -30.59 -15.10
CA VAL A 225 13.64 -29.62 -14.13
C VAL A 225 12.13 -29.76 -13.97
N ALA A 226 11.39 -29.99 -15.06
CA ALA A 226 9.96 -30.27 -14.99
C ALA A 226 9.68 -31.62 -14.31
N LYS A 227 10.60 -32.58 -14.34
CA LYS A 227 10.49 -33.88 -13.64
C LYS A 227 10.60 -33.72 -12.11
N HIS A 228 11.41 -32.77 -11.64
CA HIS A 228 11.47 -32.39 -10.21
C HIS A 228 10.29 -31.50 -9.81
N LEU A 229 9.89 -30.53 -10.63
CA LEU A 229 8.68 -29.73 -10.38
C LEU A 229 7.37 -30.52 -10.57
N SER A 230 7.37 -31.61 -11.35
CA SER A 230 6.23 -32.54 -11.48
C SER A 230 6.16 -33.54 -10.34
N ARG A 231 7.22 -33.65 -9.51
CA ARG A 231 7.17 -34.35 -8.21
C ARG A 231 6.54 -33.50 -7.12
N LEU A 232 6.45 -32.17 -7.29
CA LEU A 232 5.53 -31.39 -6.48
C LEU A 232 4.14 -31.94 -6.73
N PRO A 233 3.32 -32.14 -5.68
CA PRO A 233 2.00 -32.74 -5.83
C PRO A 233 1.28 -32.05 -6.98
N LYS A 234 0.82 -32.83 -7.97
CA LYS A 234 -0.20 -32.36 -8.91
C LYS A 234 -1.40 -32.07 -8.02
N PHE A 235 -1.49 -30.84 -7.51
CA PHE A 235 -2.63 -30.34 -6.77
C PHE A 235 -3.74 -30.05 -7.78
N SER A 236 -4.10 -31.08 -8.55
CA SER A 236 -5.29 -31.15 -9.38
C SER A 236 -6.42 -31.56 -8.43
N TRP A 237 -6.69 -30.74 -7.42
CA TRP A 237 -8.04 -30.74 -6.87
C TRP A 237 -8.87 -30.15 -8.00
N GLU A 238 -9.51 -31.00 -8.77
CA GLU A 238 -10.65 -30.56 -9.56
C GLU A 238 -11.65 -30.03 -8.55
N ILE A 239 -11.61 -28.72 -8.30
CA ILE A 239 -12.51 -28.07 -7.37
C ILE A 239 -13.91 -28.37 -7.90
N PRO A 240 -14.76 -29.10 -7.15
CA PRO A 240 -16.08 -29.44 -7.64
C PRO A 240 -16.80 -28.16 -8.06
N LYS A 241 -17.53 -28.20 -9.18
CA LYS A 241 -18.24 -27.02 -9.70
C LYS A 241 -19.13 -26.38 -8.64
N SER A 242 -19.70 -27.19 -7.74
CA SER A 242 -20.45 -26.73 -6.57
C SER A 242 -19.60 -25.91 -5.61
N VAL A 243 -18.39 -26.36 -5.24
CA VAL A 243 -17.47 -25.63 -4.36
C VAL A 243 -17.06 -24.29 -4.99
N PHE A 244 -16.75 -24.30 -6.28
CA PHE A 244 -16.44 -23.06 -7.00
C PHE A 244 -17.65 -22.11 -7.06
N ALA A 245 -18.84 -22.61 -7.37
CA ALA A 245 -20.06 -21.82 -7.36
C ALA A 245 -20.37 -21.24 -5.97
N SER A 246 -20.22 -22.05 -4.91
CA SER A 246 -20.36 -21.60 -3.53
C SER A 246 -19.35 -20.52 -3.18
N PHE A 247 -18.09 -20.65 -3.60
CA PHE A 247 -17.07 -19.62 -3.41
C PHE A 247 -17.47 -18.30 -4.07
N ILE A 248 -17.95 -18.33 -5.32
CA ILE A 248 -18.43 -17.12 -6.02
C ILE A 248 -19.63 -16.49 -5.30
N VAL A 249 -20.59 -17.29 -4.85
CA VAL A 249 -21.75 -16.79 -4.08
C VAL A 249 -21.29 -16.14 -2.79
N ILE A 250 -20.39 -16.79 -2.03
CA ILE A 250 -19.83 -16.25 -0.79
C ILE A 250 -19.11 -14.92 -1.06
N CYS A 251 -18.21 -14.87 -2.04
CA CYS A 251 -17.52 -13.64 -2.43
C CYS A 251 -18.50 -12.53 -2.82
N SER A 252 -19.57 -12.86 -3.55
CA SER A 252 -20.60 -11.89 -3.95
C SER A 252 -21.38 -11.36 -2.76
N LEU A 253 -21.74 -12.22 -1.79
CA LEU A 253 -22.38 -11.81 -0.55
C LEU A 253 -21.47 -10.92 0.30
N PHE A 254 -20.19 -11.26 0.43
CA PHE A 254 -19.20 -10.41 1.11
C PHE A 254 -19.05 -9.05 0.42
N MET A 255 -18.97 -9.01 -0.91
CA MET A 255 -18.91 -7.76 -1.66
C MET A 255 -20.16 -6.90 -1.47
N ALA A 256 -21.35 -7.52 -1.47
CA ALA A 256 -22.60 -6.83 -1.19
C ALA A 256 -22.64 -6.25 0.24
N TRP A 257 -22.19 -7.02 1.23
CA TRP A 257 -22.10 -6.58 2.62
C TRP A 257 -21.09 -5.44 2.79
N ILE A 258 -19.87 -5.57 2.23
CA ILE A 258 -18.88 -4.48 2.20
C ILE A 258 -19.48 -3.23 1.55
N GLY A 259 -20.19 -3.38 0.44
CA GLY A 259 -20.87 -2.27 -0.24
C GLY A 259 -21.91 -1.58 0.64
N PHE A 260 -22.68 -2.36 1.41
CA PHE A 260 -23.67 -1.85 2.35
C PHE A 260 -23.04 -1.06 3.52
N GLU A 261 -22.02 -1.63 4.17
CA GLU A 261 -21.30 -0.95 5.25
C GLU A 261 -20.58 0.30 4.73
N TYR A 262 -19.94 0.19 3.56
CA TYR A 262 -19.24 1.32 2.95
C TYR A 262 -20.19 2.46 2.63
N ASN A 263 -21.37 2.18 2.07
CA ASN A 263 -22.35 3.23 1.78
C ASN A 263 -22.84 3.91 3.07
N SER A 264 -23.06 3.13 4.14
CA SER A 264 -23.42 3.66 5.46
C SER A 264 -22.34 4.60 6.02
N LEU A 265 -21.06 4.20 5.97
CA LEU A 265 -19.93 4.99 6.47
C LEU A 265 -19.61 6.19 5.57
N ASN A 266 -19.74 6.06 4.25
CA ASN A 266 -19.48 7.13 3.29
C ASN A 266 -20.47 8.29 3.43
N ARG A 267 -21.72 8.03 3.86
CA ARG A 267 -22.68 9.10 4.20
C ARG A 267 -22.17 9.95 5.36
N GLU A 268 -21.60 9.33 6.41
CA GLU A 268 -20.97 10.02 7.54
C GLU A 268 -19.69 10.76 7.13
N TYR A 269 -18.83 10.12 6.33
CA TYR A 269 -17.61 10.76 5.86
C TYR A 269 -17.88 12.03 5.04
N ARG A 270 -18.92 12.02 4.18
CA ARG A 270 -19.29 13.19 3.36
C ARG A 270 -19.91 14.33 4.16
N THR A 271 -20.57 14.02 5.27
CA THR A 271 -21.17 15.04 6.14
C THR A 271 -20.15 15.60 7.15
N PHE A 272 -19.11 14.82 7.46
CA PHE A 272 -17.94 15.26 8.21
C PHE A 272 -17.04 16.14 7.33
N LYS A 273 -17.31 17.45 7.32
CA LYS A 273 -16.38 18.45 6.76
C LYS A 273 -15.37 18.86 7.85
N PRO A 274 -14.06 18.59 7.69
CA PRO A 274 -13.05 18.87 8.71
C PRO A 274 -12.91 20.35 9.12
N ASN A 275 -13.44 21.28 8.32
CA ASN A 275 -13.26 22.73 8.47
C ASN A 275 -14.56 23.52 8.69
N THR A 276 -15.70 22.87 8.93
CA THR A 276 -16.95 23.60 9.28
C THR A 276 -17.31 23.38 10.73
N LEU A 277 -17.42 24.47 11.49
CA LEU A 277 -17.79 24.52 12.92
C LEU A 277 -19.17 23.92 13.24
N THR A 278 -19.94 23.54 12.23
CA THR A 278 -21.26 22.91 12.36
C THR A 278 -21.33 21.64 11.51
N PRO A 279 -21.41 20.45 12.13
CA PRO A 279 -21.76 19.22 11.43
C PRO A 279 -23.13 19.39 10.77
N SER A 280 -23.23 19.20 9.45
CA SER A 280 -24.51 19.31 8.70
C SER A 280 -25.50 18.18 9.02
N SER A 281 -25.07 17.15 9.75
CA SER A 281 -25.90 16.06 10.25
C SER A 281 -25.30 15.51 11.53
N ALA A 282 -26.13 15.00 12.43
CA ALA A 282 -25.66 14.28 13.60
C ALA A 282 -24.75 13.10 13.18
N PRO A 283 -23.62 12.87 13.88
CA PRO A 283 -22.80 11.67 13.67
C PRO A 283 -23.67 10.41 13.83
N LEU A 284 -23.25 9.29 13.23
CA LEU A 284 -23.95 8.01 13.43
C LEU A 284 -24.09 7.77 14.94
N SER A 285 -25.28 7.34 15.36
CA SER A 285 -25.49 6.94 16.75
C SER A 285 -24.48 5.86 17.12
N VAL A 286 -24.06 5.83 18.39
CA VAL A 286 -23.16 4.80 18.92
C VAL A 286 -23.64 3.38 18.54
N GLU A 287 -24.95 3.20 18.53
CA GLU A 287 -25.62 1.96 18.12
C GLU A 287 -25.50 1.65 16.61
N SER A 288 -25.58 2.66 15.74
CA SER A 288 -25.39 2.45 14.30
C SER A 288 -23.94 2.09 13.98
N ARG A 289 -23.00 2.66 14.75
CA ARG A 289 -21.57 2.41 14.61
C ARG A 289 -21.19 0.99 15.07
N SER A 290 -21.81 0.48 16.14
CA SER A 290 -21.55 -0.88 16.64
C SER A 290 -22.02 -2.00 15.71
N ARG A 291 -22.90 -1.70 14.74
CA ARG A 291 -23.37 -2.67 13.72
C ARG A 291 -22.39 -2.91 12.58
N ILE A 292 -21.33 -2.11 12.45
CA ILE A 292 -20.30 -2.29 11.41
C ILE A 292 -19.31 -3.37 11.86
N ILE A 293 -19.23 -4.45 11.08
CA ILE A 293 -18.46 -5.66 11.41
C ILE A 293 -17.27 -5.86 10.48
N LEU A 294 -17.39 -5.55 9.18
CA LEU A 294 -16.33 -5.79 8.21
C LEU A 294 -15.37 -4.61 8.08
N LEU A 295 -15.90 -3.37 8.04
CA LEU A 295 -15.12 -2.15 7.85
C LEU A 295 -14.76 -1.47 9.18
N THR A 296 -14.27 -2.26 10.14
CA THR A 296 -13.90 -1.78 11.49
C THR A 296 -12.84 -0.67 11.45
N GLN A 297 -11.85 -0.79 10.58
CA GLN A 297 -10.80 0.21 10.39
C GLN A 297 -11.38 1.58 9.98
N LEU A 298 -12.39 1.61 9.12
CA LEU A 298 -13.00 2.86 8.67
C LEU A 298 -13.95 3.42 9.72
N ARG A 299 -14.71 2.54 10.38
CA ARG A 299 -15.54 2.86 11.55
C ARG A 299 -14.71 3.55 12.64
N ASP A 300 -13.58 2.96 13.00
CA ASP A 300 -12.74 3.42 14.11
C ASP A 300 -11.97 4.68 13.73
N TYR A 301 -11.55 4.82 12.47
CA TYR A 301 -11.02 6.07 11.93
C TYR A 301 -12.02 7.23 12.08
N LEU A 302 -13.28 7.04 11.64
CA LEU A 302 -14.32 8.06 11.76
C LEU A 302 -14.65 8.38 13.23
N HIS A 303 -14.66 7.35 14.09
CA HIS A 303 -14.84 7.55 15.52
C HIS A 303 -13.75 8.45 16.11
N LEU A 304 -12.47 8.20 15.79
CA LEU A 304 -11.37 9.01 16.27
C LEU A 304 -11.49 10.48 15.83
N GLN A 305 -12.05 10.76 14.66
CA GLN A 305 -12.28 12.14 14.21
C GLN A 305 -13.36 12.86 15.03
N SER A 306 -14.30 12.12 15.60
CA SER A 306 -15.44 12.67 16.35
C SER A 306 -15.18 12.91 17.83
N ILE A 307 -14.11 12.34 18.39
CA ILE A 307 -13.77 12.48 19.81
C ILE A 307 -12.58 13.43 19.99
N SER A 308 -12.56 14.15 21.12
CA SER A 308 -11.41 14.96 21.53
C SER A 308 -10.64 14.23 22.64
N PRO A 309 -9.30 14.30 22.67
CA PRO A 309 -8.53 13.80 23.80
C PRO A 309 -8.94 14.51 25.11
N THR A 310 -9.18 13.75 26.17
CA THR A 310 -9.56 14.27 27.49
C THR A 310 -8.66 13.71 28.59
N PRO A 311 -8.59 14.36 29.77
CA PRO A 311 -8.05 13.73 30.98
C PRO A 311 -8.89 12.50 31.39
N ASN A 312 -8.28 11.58 32.14
CA ASN A 312 -8.88 10.35 32.68
C ASN A 312 -9.35 9.31 31.63
N MET A 313 -8.72 9.26 30.46
CA MET A 313 -8.90 8.15 29.52
C MET A 313 -8.33 6.86 30.10
N THR A 314 -9.04 5.75 29.89
CA THR A 314 -8.55 4.43 30.31
C THR A 314 -7.39 3.98 29.42
N GLN A 315 -6.56 3.05 29.90
CA GLN A 315 -5.47 2.50 29.09
C GLN A 315 -5.99 1.85 27.80
N GLN A 316 -7.14 1.18 27.86
CA GLN A 316 -7.79 0.60 26.67
C GLN A 316 -8.17 1.67 25.63
N GLN A 317 -8.62 2.85 26.06
CA GLN A 317 -8.92 3.95 25.14
C GLN A 317 -7.64 4.52 24.52
N LEU A 318 -6.54 4.60 25.28
CA LEU A 318 -5.24 5.03 24.77
C LEU A 318 -4.67 4.03 23.77
N ASP A 319 -4.76 2.74 24.04
CA ASP A 319 -4.31 1.67 23.15
C ASP A 319 -5.13 1.64 21.86
N TRP A 320 -6.46 1.75 21.95
CA TRP A 320 -7.32 1.90 20.78
C TRP A 320 -6.96 3.15 19.95
N THR A 321 -6.69 4.29 20.62
CA THR A 321 -6.26 5.52 19.95
C THR A 321 -4.95 5.31 19.20
N ARG A 322 -4.00 4.59 19.81
CA ARG A 322 -2.73 4.20 19.19
C ARG A 322 -2.95 3.37 17.93
N GLU A 323 -3.75 2.32 18.01
CA GLU A 323 -4.01 1.40 16.89
C GLU A 323 -4.58 2.15 15.68
N VAL A 324 -5.58 3.00 15.91
CA VAL A 324 -6.20 3.81 14.85
C VAL A 324 -5.21 4.83 14.29
N ALA A 325 -4.46 5.52 15.15
CA ALA A 325 -3.46 6.51 14.73
C ALA A 325 -2.33 5.87 13.93
N TYR A 326 -1.90 4.66 14.27
CA TYR A 326 -0.82 3.98 13.58
C TYR A 326 -1.27 3.39 12.25
N ARG A 327 -2.51 2.91 12.19
CA ARG A 327 -3.12 2.47 10.95
C ARG A 327 -3.28 3.61 9.95
N PHE A 328 -3.66 4.79 10.43
CA PHE A 328 -3.85 5.99 9.63
C PHE A 328 -2.93 7.11 10.15
N PRO A 329 -1.62 7.06 9.86
CA PRO A 329 -0.61 7.94 10.44
C PRO A 329 -0.62 9.33 9.81
N GLN A 330 -1.77 9.97 9.83
CA GLN A 330 -1.96 11.36 9.44
C GLN A 330 -1.56 12.26 10.59
N VAL A 331 -1.11 13.48 10.28
CA VAL A 331 -0.76 14.50 11.28
C VAL A 331 -1.83 14.63 12.35
N ALA A 332 -3.11 14.74 11.96
CA ALA A 332 -4.22 14.88 12.90
C ALA A 332 -4.31 13.71 13.90
N ASN A 333 -4.14 12.46 13.44
CA ASN A 333 -4.31 11.28 14.28
C ASN A 333 -3.11 11.07 15.22
N LEU A 334 -1.89 11.24 14.70
CA LEU A 334 -0.67 11.15 15.51
C LEU A 334 -0.62 12.26 16.56
N SER A 335 -0.98 13.49 16.20
CA SER A 335 -1.09 14.60 17.16
C SER A 335 -2.17 14.32 18.21
N ARG A 336 -3.35 13.82 17.82
CA ARG A 336 -4.42 13.44 18.77
C ARG A 336 -3.94 12.39 19.76
N TYR A 337 -3.22 11.37 19.29
CA TYR A 337 -2.69 10.33 20.17
C TYR A 337 -1.61 10.87 21.13
N ALA A 338 -0.66 11.66 20.63
CA ALA A 338 0.34 12.32 21.48
C ALA A 338 -0.32 13.21 22.56
N THR A 339 -1.37 13.94 22.19
CA THR A 339 -2.15 14.74 23.12
C THR A 339 -2.89 13.90 24.15
N ALA A 340 -3.51 12.78 23.74
CA ALA A 340 -4.17 11.87 24.65
C ALA A 340 -3.20 11.32 25.70
N LEU A 341 -1.99 10.92 25.30
CA LEU A 341 -0.94 10.47 26.22
C LEU A 341 -0.54 11.56 27.21
N ALA A 342 -0.32 12.78 26.72
CA ALA A 342 0.10 13.90 27.54
C ALA A 342 -0.94 14.35 28.57
N LEU A 343 -2.24 14.35 28.22
CA LEU A 343 -3.33 14.66 29.15
C LEU A 343 -3.58 13.56 30.19
N ASN A 344 -3.09 12.34 29.94
CA ASN A 344 -3.28 11.18 30.80
C ASN A 344 -1.99 10.76 31.54
N ASN A 345 -1.16 11.75 31.88
CA ASN A 345 0.06 11.58 32.68
C ASN A 345 1.13 10.65 32.04
N GLN A 346 1.19 10.56 30.71
CA GLN A 346 2.21 9.81 29.97
C GLN A 346 3.10 10.72 29.10
N PRO A 347 3.81 11.71 29.67
CA PRO A 347 4.54 12.72 28.91
C PRO A 347 5.73 12.16 28.12
N ILE A 348 6.39 11.12 28.62
CA ILE A 348 7.51 10.47 27.93
C ILE A 348 7.03 9.83 26.63
N GLN A 349 5.92 9.09 26.68
CA GLN A 349 5.33 8.46 25.50
C GLN A 349 4.82 9.52 24.52
N ALA A 350 4.18 10.58 25.02
CA ALA A 350 3.76 11.71 24.17
C ALA A 350 4.93 12.32 23.40
N GLY A 351 6.08 12.52 24.06
CA GLY A 351 7.31 13.02 23.42
C GLY A 351 7.85 12.06 22.34
N GLN A 352 7.80 10.76 22.59
CA GLN A 352 8.19 9.74 21.59
C GLN A 352 7.27 9.79 20.36
N GLU A 353 5.96 9.95 20.55
CA GLU A 353 4.99 10.05 19.46
C GLU A 353 5.17 11.33 18.64
N LEU A 354 5.41 12.47 19.29
CA LEU A 354 5.79 13.71 18.60
C LEU A 354 7.12 13.54 17.83
N GLY A 355 8.05 12.75 18.36
CA GLY A 355 9.28 12.37 17.66
C GLY A 355 9.01 11.64 16.35
N LYS A 356 8.09 10.66 16.33
CA LYS A 356 7.67 9.96 15.09
C LYS A 356 7.01 10.91 14.09
N LEU A 357 6.16 11.81 14.58
CA LEU A 357 5.53 12.84 13.76
C LEU A 357 6.58 13.77 13.12
N ARG A 358 7.62 14.16 13.87
CA ARG A 358 8.76 14.93 13.35
C ARG A 358 9.53 14.17 12.28
N ILE A 359 9.77 12.88 12.48
CA ILE A 359 10.48 12.02 11.50
C ILE A 359 9.71 11.99 10.17
N LEU A 360 8.39 11.81 10.20
CA LEU A 360 7.56 11.63 9.01
C LEU A 360 7.24 12.95 8.28
N TYR A 361 7.05 14.04 9.02
CA TYR A 361 6.49 15.29 8.51
C TYR A 361 7.41 16.51 8.64
N GLY A 362 8.55 16.35 9.30
CA GLY A 362 9.54 17.41 9.52
C GLY A 362 9.20 18.33 10.70
N ASN A 363 10.07 19.33 10.90
CA ASN A 363 10.07 20.17 12.10
C ASN A 363 8.88 21.13 12.19
N ASN A 364 8.42 21.70 11.07
CA ASN A 364 7.33 22.68 11.10
C ASN A 364 6.03 22.07 11.66
N VAL A 365 5.70 20.85 11.21
CA VAL A 365 4.51 20.14 11.69
C VAL A 365 4.66 19.73 13.16
N PHE A 366 5.87 19.31 13.55
CA PHE A 366 6.18 19.02 14.95
C PHE A 366 5.99 20.24 15.86
N THR A 367 6.51 21.41 15.48
CA THR A 367 6.40 22.64 16.29
C THR A 367 4.93 23.02 16.49
N HIS A 368 4.13 23.02 15.42
CA HIS A 368 2.70 23.32 15.53
C HIS A 368 1.94 22.31 16.39
N ALA A 369 2.27 21.02 16.30
CA ALA A 369 1.66 19.99 17.14
C ALA A 369 2.02 20.18 18.63
N ALA A 370 3.29 20.52 18.92
CA ALA A 370 3.76 20.77 20.29
C ALA A 370 3.15 22.05 20.90
N GLU A 371 3.01 23.12 20.11
CA GLU A 371 2.33 24.36 20.53
C GLU A 371 0.86 24.09 20.84
N SER A 372 0.16 23.37 19.94
CA SER A 372 -1.24 23.01 20.12
C SER A 372 -1.46 22.17 21.39
N LEU A 373 -0.54 21.24 21.67
CA LEU A 373 -0.56 20.44 22.88
C LEU A 373 -0.41 21.31 24.14
N THR A 374 0.56 22.22 24.14
CA THR A 374 0.84 23.11 25.26
C THR A 374 -0.36 24.00 25.58
N ALA A 375 -0.99 24.57 24.54
CA ALA A 375 -2.19 25.38 24.69
C ALA A 375 -3.35 24.59 25.30
N LEU A 376 -3.56 23.34 24.87
CA LEU A 376 -4.62 22.49 25.40
C LEU A 376 -4.38 22.09 26.86
N GLN A 377 -3.13 21.78 27.24
CA GLN A 377 -2.77 21.50 28.64
C GLN A 377 -3.06 22.70 29.54
N GLN A 378 -2.74 23.92 29.08
CA GLN A 378 -3.03 25.15 29.81
C GLN A 378 -4.54 25.35 29.98
N GLN A 379 -5.34 25.11 28.93
CA GLN A 379 -6.80 25.19 28.99
C GLN A 379 -7.39 24.26 30.06
N TYR A 380 -6.95 23.00 30.12
CA TYR A 380 -7.42 22.05 31.15
C TYR A 380 -6.92 22.44 32.56
N ALA A 381 -5.70 22.95 32.69
CA ALA A 381 -5.18 23.42 33.96
C ALA A 381 -6.01 24.60 34.52
N ASP A 382 -6.41 25.53 33.65
CA ASP A 382 -7.21 26.69 34.04
C ASP A 382 -8.67 26.31 34.35
N GLN A 383 -9.25 25.37 33.60
CA GLN A 383 -10.56 24.79 33.93
C GLN A 383 -10.56 24.09 35.29
N ASN A 384 -9.52 23.30 35.60
CA ASN A 384 -9.39 22.66 36.90
C ASN A 384 -9.27 23.71 38.02
N LYS A 385 -8.44 24.74 37.86
CA LYS A 385 -8.33 25.85 38.82
C LYS A 385 -9.67 26.57 39.03
N ALA A 386 -10.44 26.81 37.97
CA ALA A 386 -11.75 27.44 38.05
C ALA A 386 -12.77 26.56 38.79
N SER A 387 -12.79 25.25 38.50
CA SER A 387 -13.62 24.26 39.21
C SER A 387 -13.27 24.18 40.70
N TYR A 388 -11.97 24.16 41.05
CA TYR A 388 -11.53 24.22 42.44
C TYR A 388 -11.93 25.53 43.11
N ARG A 389 -11.82 26.69 42.45
CA ARG A 389 -12.29 27.97 43.00
C ARG A 389 -13.81 27.99 43.21
N LYS A 390 -14.61 27.40 42.31
CA LYS A 390 -16.07 27.25 42.47
C LYS A 390 -16.39 26.34 43.67
N TYR A 391 -15.71 25.20 43.79
CA TYR A 391 -15.85 24.26 44.90
C TYR A 391 -15.46 24.89 46.26
N TRP A 392 -14.32 25.59 46.32
CA TRP A 392 -13.86 26.29 47.53
C TRP A 392 -14.75 27.50 47.92
N ARG A 393 -15.37 28.19 46.96
CA ARG A 393 -16.40 29.20 47.25
C ARG A 393 -17.67 28.59 47.83
N CYS A 394 -18.12 27.44 47.30
CA CYS A 394 -19.29 26.73 47.83
C CYS A 394 -19.07 26.23 49.27
N GLN A 395 -17.84 25.85 49.67
CA GLN A 395 -17.55 25.39 51.04
C GLN A 395 -17.44 26.50 52.11
N ARG A 396 -17.27 27.78 51.73
CA ARG A 396 -17.18 28.90 52.69
C ARG A 396 -18.50 29.60 53.00
N HIS A 397 -19.61 29.22 52.36
CA HIS A 397 -20.94 29.74 52.67
C HIS A 397 -21.73 28.72 53.53
N PRO A 398 -22.00 28.99 54.81
CA PRO A 398 -22.71 28.05 55.70
C PRO A 398 -24.21 27.89 55.38
N HIS A 399 -24.75 28.73 54.51
CA HIS A 399 -26.12 28.65 54.01
C HIS A 399 -26.04 28.53 52.49
N GLY A 400 -26.51 27.41 51.95
CA GLY A 400 -26.37 26.97 50.56
C GLY A 400 -27.13 27.80 49.52
N GLU A 401 -27.06 29.12 49.60
CA GLU A 401 -27.62 30.06 48.63
C GLU A 401 -26.47 30.68 47.85
N GLY A 402 -26.09 30.05 46.73
CA GLY A 402 -25.04 30.60 45.86
C GLY A 402 -24.38 29.61 44.90
N CYS A 403 -24.82 28.35 44.83
CA CYS A 403 -24.30 27.37 43.88
C CYS A 403 -25.40 26.97 42.88
N LEU A 404 -25.68 27.87 41.93
CA LEU A 404 -26.25 27.53 40.61
C LEU A 404 -25.11 27.65 39.59
#